data_AF-K0VBJ1-F1
#
_entry.id   AF-K0VBJ1-F1
#
_cell.length_a   1.000
_cell.length_b   1.000
_cell.length_c   1.000
_cell.angle_alpha   90.00
_cell.angle_beta   90.00
_cell.angle_gamma   90.00
#
_symmetry.space_group_name_H-M   'P 1'
#
loop_
_entity.id
_entity.type
_entity.pdbx_description
1 polymer ?
#
loop_
_entity_poly.entity_id
_entity_poly.type
_entity_poly.pdbx_seq_one_letter_code
_entity_poly.pdbx_strand_id
1 'polypeptide(L)'
;GPMPLLNTDVDIIDWHGTRGGRSEEELVAELVAELRARFAGDDEPIGVLTHHLVHDAAAWNFLSALFAMTARHPAVLWSSAAALLKL
;
A
#
# COMPACT_ATOMS: atom_id res chain seq x y z
N GLY A 1 -14.44 24.65 0.34
CA GLY A 1 -14.08 23.89 -0.88
C GLY A 1 -14.53 22.45 -0.72
N PRO A 2 -14.33 21.58 -1.72
CA PRO A 2 -14.54 20.15 -1.56
C PRO A 2 -13.63 19.56 -0.49
N MET A 3 -14.05 18.47 0.14
CA MET A 3 -13.26 17.73 1.14
C MET A 3 -12.07 17.04 0.45
N PRO A 4 -10.82 17.25 0.91
CA PRO A 4 -9.66 16.51 0.41
C PRO A 4 -9.84 15.01 0.59
N LEU A 5 -9.49 14.21 -0.42
CA LEU A 5 -9.54 12.75 -0.38
C LEU A 5 -8.12 12.20 -0.49
N LEU A 6 -7.82 11.18 0.31
CA LEU A 6 -6.59 10.39 0.24
C LEU A 6 -6.99 8.93 0.43
N ASN A 7 -6.93 8.17 -0.67
CA ASN A 7 -7.36 6.77 -0.68
C ASN A 7 -6.21 5.83 -0.31
N THR A 8 -6.58 4.58 -0.06
CA THR A 8 -5.67 3.44 -0.03
C THR A 8 -6.14 2.44 -1.07
N ASP A 9 -5.20 1.79 -1.75
CA ASP A 9 -5.46 0.98 -2.94
C ASP A 9 -5.25 -0.51 -2.67
N VAL A 10 -4.21 -0.84 -1.91
CA VAL A 10 -3.82 -2.23 -1.63
C VAL A 10 -4.11 -2.60 -0.17
N ASP A 11 -5.15 -3.38 0.08
CA ASP A 11 -5.40 -4.01 1.39
C ASP A 11 -4.63 -5.33 1.49
N ILE A 12 -3.77 -5.44 2.51
CA ILE A 12 -2.93 -6.61 2.73
C ILE A 12 -3.66 -7.78 3.40
N ILE A 13 -4.90 -7.59 3.85
CA ILE A 13 -5.67 -8.60 4.60
C ILE A 13 -6.71 -9.30 3.73
N ASP A 14 -6.72 -10.62 3.83
CA ASP A 14 -7.76 -11.46 3.25
C ASP A 14 -8.96 -11.54 4.20
N TRP A 15 -9.84 -10.54 4.14
CA TRP A 15 -11.04 -10.49 4.98
C TRP A 15 -12.05 -11.61 4.70
N HIS A 16 -12.06 -12.12 3.47
CA HIS A 16 -13.07 -13.06 2.99
C HIS A 16 -12.67 -14.53 3.15
N GLY A 17 -11.37 -14.83 3.24
CA GLY A 17 -10.86 -16.17 3.51
C GLY A 17 -10.30 -16.31 4.92
N THR A 18 -8.99 -16.18 5.04
CA THR A 18 -8.21 -16.55 6.22
C THR A 18 -8.30 -15.55 7.37
N ARG A 19 -8.71 -14.30 7.10
CA ARG A 19 -8.56 -13.13 7.99
C ARG A 19 -7.11 -12.83 8.38
N GLY A 20 -6.16 -13.34 7.60
CA GLY A 20 -4.72 -13.10 7.73
C GLY A 20 -4.17 -12.31 6.54
N GLY A 21 -2.84 -12.30 6.39
CA GLY A 21 -2.19 -11.65 5.25
C GLY A 21 -2.50 -12.37 3.94
N ARG A 22 -2.77 -11.59 2.88
CA ARG A 22 -2.85 -12.08 1.50
C ARG A 22 -1.49 -12.60 1.04
N SER A 23 -1.47 -13.39 -0.04
CA SER A 23 -0.21 -13.88 -0.59
C SER A 23 0.65 -12.73 -1.13
N GLU A 24 1.97 -12.86 -0.99
CA GLU A 24 2.91 -11.86 -1.50
C GLU A 24 2.78 -11.69 -3.02
N GLU A 25 2.53 -12.77 -3.76
CA GLU A 25 2.32 -12.72 -5.21
C GLU A 25 1.12 -11.84 -5.60
N GLU A 26 -0.03 -12.01 -4.95
CA GLU A 26 -1.22 -11.21 -5.20
C GLU A 26 -0.98 -9.74 -4.88
N LEU A 27 -0.34 -9.46 -3.75
CA LEU A 27 -0.07 -8.09 -3.31
C LEU A 27 0.95 -7.38 -4.22
N VAL A 28 1.97 -8.08 -4.68
CA VAL A 28 2.94 -7.54 -5.66
C VAL A 28 2.25 -7.29 -7.00
N ALA A 29 1.40 -8.21 -7.47
CA ALA A 29 0.67 -8.02 -8.71
C ALA A 29 -0.24 -6.78 -8.66
N GLU A 30 -0.91 -6.55 -7.52
CA GLU A 30 -1.76 -5.39 -7.30
C GLU A 30 -0.95 -4.09 -7.23
N LEU A 31 0.16 -4.06 -6.47
CA LEU A 31 1.07 -2.92 -6.45
C LEU A 31 1.61 -2.55 -7.84
N VAL A 32 1.92 -3.55 -8.67
CA VAL A 32 2.37 -3.33 -10.05
C VAL A 32 1.24 -2.78 -10.92
N ALA A 33 0.00 -3.20 -10.71
CA ALA A 33 -1.16 -2.63 -11.40
C ALA A 33 -1.34 -1.15 -11.03
N GLU A 34 -1.24 -0.81 -9.74
CA GLU A 34 -1.30 0.57 -9.27
C GLU A 34 -0.19 1.44 -9.86
N LEU A 35 1.05 0.94 -9.89
CA LEU A 35 2.16 1.66 -10.54
C LEU A 35 1.90 1.91 -12.03
N ARG A 36 1.33 0.94 -12.74
CA ARG A 36 0.98 1.09 -14.17
C ARG A 36 -0.11 2.14 -14.39
N ALA A 37 -1.13 2.18 -13.52
CA ALA A 37 -2.16 3.22 -13.58
C ALA A 37 -1.54 4.62 -13.42
N ARG A 38 -0.58 4.75 -12.51
CA ARG A 38 0.08 6.03 -12.20
C ARG A 38 0.94 6.50 -13.36
N PHE A 39 1.64 5.57 -14.03
CA PHE A 39 2.35 5.87 -15.27
C PHE A 39 1.43 6.17 -16.46
N ALA A 40 0.14 5.81 -16.39
CA ALA A 40 -0.85 6.11 -17.42
C ALA A 40 -1.57 7.46 -17.20
N GLY A 41 -1.23 8.20 -16.14
CA GLY A 41 -1.75 9.54 -15.87
C GLY A 41 -2.67 9.65 -14.65
N ASP A 42 -2.73 8.63 -13.80
CA ASP A 42 -3.37 8.74 -12.49
C ASP A 42 -2.39 9.27 -11.44
N ASP A 43 -2.43 10.57 -11.19
CA ASP A 43 -1.43 11.28 -10.37
C ASP A 43 -1.62 11.12 -8.85
N GLU A 44 -2.57 10.31 -8.36
CA GLU A 44 -2.66 10.04 -6.91
C GLU A 44 -1.52 9.13 -6.40
N PRO A 45 -1.12 9.29 -5.12
CA PRO A 45 -0.17 8.39 -4.48
C PRO A 45 -0.77 7.00 -4.24
N ILE A 46 0.06 5.97 -4.27
CA ILE A 46 -0.35 4.60 -3.91
C ILE A 46 -0.38 4.46 -2.38
N GLY A 47 -1.53 4.06 -1.84
CA GLY A 47 -1.73 3.74 -0.43
C GLY A 47 -1.80 2.24 -0.16
N VAL A 48 -1.06 1.78 0.85
CA VAL A 48 -1.15 0.41 1.39
C VAL A 48 -1.94 0.44 2.70
N LEU A 49 -3.06 -0.27 2.74
CA LEU A 49 -3.93 -0.39 3.91
C LEU A 49 -3.47 -1.56 4.79
N THR A 50 -3.33 -1.31 6.09
CA THR A 50 -2.85 -2.30 7.07
C THR A 50 -3.77 -2.37 8.29
N HIS A 51 -3.79 -3.52 8.96
CA HIS A 51 -4.68 -3.81 10.08
C HIS A 51 -3.94 -4.59 11.16
N HIS A 52 -3.10 -3.89 11.94
CA HIS A 52 -2.16 -4.51 12.89
C HIS A 52 -2.77 -5.55 13.84
N LEU A 53 -4.07 -5.43 14.19
CA LEU A 53 -4.77 -6.38 15.05
C LEU A 53 -4.86 -7.80 14.45
N VAL A 54 -4.90 -7.91 13.13
CA VAL A 54 -5.08 -9.18 12.39
C VAL A 54 -3.86 -9.56 11.57
N HIS A 55 -2.72 -8.88 11.74
CA HIS A 55 -1.50 -9.28 11.07
C HIS A 55 -1.00 -10.63 11.58
N ASP A 56 -0.79 -11.55 10.64
CA ASP A 56 -0.10 -12.82 10.85
C ASP A 56 1.32 -12.77 10.25
N ALA A 57 1.99 -13.92 10.20
CA ALA A 57 3.33 -14.01 9.62
C ALA A 57 3.38 -13.57 8.15
N ALA A 58 2.33 -13.85 7.36
CA ALA A 58 2.30 -13.46 5.95
C ALA A 58 2.23 -11.93 5.81
N ALA A 59 1.35 -11.27 6.56
CA ALA A 59 1.24 -9.82 6.57
C ALA A 59 2.54 -9.13 7.02
N TRP A 60 3.16 -9.63 8.11
CA TRP A 60 4.42 -9.07 8.61
C TRP A 60 5.59 -9.28 7.65
N ASN A 61 5.68 -10.47 7.02
CA ASN A 61 6.73 -10.77 6.06
C ASN A 61 6.61 -9.89 4.81
N PHE A 62 5.40 -9.73 4.28
CA PHE A 62 5.13 -8.85 3.14
C PHE A 62 5.55 -7.40 3.43
N LEU A 63 5.10 -6.82 4.55
CA LEU A 63 5.45 -5.44 4.91
C LEU A 63 6.96 -5.28 5.10
N SER A 64 7.62 -6.26 5.72
CA SER A 64 9.07 -6.25 5.92
C SER A 64 9.81 -6.25 4.58
N ALA A 65 9.39 -7.10 3.64
CA ALA A 65 9.97 -7.18 2.30
C ALA A 65 9.72 -5.88 1.49
N LEU A 66 8.49 -5.37 1.53
CA LEU A 66 8.12 -4.11 0.86
C LEU A 66 8.96 -2.94 1.36
N PHE A 67 9.07 -2.77 2.68
CA PHE A 67 9.87 -1.68 3.24
C PHE A 67 11.37 -1.87 2.97
N ALA A 68 11.90 -3.10 3.07
CA ALA A 68 13.29 -3.37 2.76
C ALA A 68 13.64 -2.98 1.31
N MET A 69 12.75 -3.28 0.36
CA MET A 69 12.93 -2.95 -1.06
C MET A 69 12.80 -1.45 -1.33
N THR A 70 11.85 -0.78 -0.67
CA THR A 70 11.45 0.59 -1.04
C THR A 70 12.10 1.69 -0.20
N ALA A 71 12.55 1.41 1.02
CA ALA A 71 13.00 2.44 1.97
C ALA A 71 14.17 3.30 1.48
N ARG A 72 14.95 2.82 0.50
CA ARG A 72 16.09 3.56 -0.10
C ARG A 72 16.03 3.64 -1.61
N HIS A 73 14.90 3.26 -2.22
CA HIS A 73 14.76 3.31 -3.65
C HIS A 73 14.60 4.78 -4.10
N PRO A 74 15.41 5.31 -5.03
CA PRO A 74 15.40 6.73 -5.37
C PRO A 74 14.09 7.22 -5.99
N ALA A 75 13.26 6.30 -6.50
CA ALA A 75 11.94 6.58 -7.03
C ALA A 75 10.79 6.45 -6.01
N VAL A 76 11.08 6.16 -4.73
CA VAL A 76 10.05 6.01 -3.69
C VAL A 76 10.18 7.09 -2.63
N LEU A 77 9.06 7.73 -2.30
CA LEU A 77 8.93 8.67 -1.20
C LEU A 77 7.80 8.25 -0.27
N TRP A 78 8.15 7.65 0.88
CA TRP A 78 7.18 7.39 1.95
C TRP A 78 6.77 8.70 2.62
N SER A 79 5.49 9.03 2.54
CA SER A 79 4.92 10.28 3.08
C SER A 79 3.83 9.99 4.10
N SER A 80 3.71 10.84 5.12
CA SER A 80 2.58 10.77 6.04
C SER A 80 1.31 11.32 5.38
N ALA A 81 0.14 10.86 5.83
CA ALA A 81 -1.14 11.39 5.36
C ALA A 81 -1.25 12.91 5.57
N ALA A 82 -0.73 13.42 6.70
CA ALA A 82 -0.71 14.85 6.98
C ALA A 82 0.10 15.64 5.93
N ALA A 83 1.29 15.14 5.55
CA ALA A 83 2.11 15.77 4.53
C ALA A 83 1.42 15.81 3.15
N LEU A 84 0.72 14.73 2.78
CA LEU A 84 -0.02 14.64 1.51
C LEU A 84 -1.27 15.52 1.48
N LEU A 85 -1.99 15.59 2.61
CA LEU A 85 -3.19 16.43 2.77
C LEU A 85 -2.85 17.91 3.05
N LYS A 86 -1.56 18.25 3.22
CA LYS A 86 -1.09 19.60 3.58
C LYS A 86 -1.72 20.09 4.89
N LEU A 87 -1.86 19.18 5.86
CA LEU A 87 -2.35 19.43 7.22
C LEU A 87 -1.21 19.84 8.16
#